data_AF-A0A968P994-F1
#
_entry.id   AF-A0A968P994-F1
#
_cell.length_a   1.000
_cell.length_b   1.000
_cell.length_c   1.000
_cell.angle_alpha   90.00
_cell.angle_beta   90.00
_cell.angle_gamma   90.00
#
_symmetry.space_group_name_H-M   'P 1'
#
loop_
_entity.id
_entity.type
_entity.pdbx_description
1 polymer ?
#
loop_
_entity_poly.entity_id
_entity_poly.type
_entity_poly.pdbx_seq_one_letter_code
_entity_poly.pdbx_strand_id
1 'polypeptide(L)'
;MSRSATQLADILTLSDAAGYLRLPVETVERQANQGSIPGRLIEGSWRFLRSALEDWLARRDSRQALLQQAGVFADDEKLADLRSTIYADRGRPEDEAGS
;
A
#
# COMPACT_ATOMS: atom_id res chain seq x y z
N MET A 1 -28.74 -26.25 -3.22
CA MET A 1 -27.60 -25.43 -2.77
C MET A 1 -27.64 -24.10 -3.51
N SER A 2 -28.41 -23.15 -2.98
CA SER A 2 -28.62 -21.85 -3.62
C SER A 2 -27.54 -20.87 -3.15
N ARG A 3 -26.48 -20.68 -3.95
CA ARG A 3 -25.63 -19.48 -3.84
C ARG A 3 -26.37 -18.34 -4.52
N SER A 4 -27.24 -17.66 -3.79
CA SER A 4 -28.14 -16.65 -4.35
C SER A 4 -27.96 -15.34 -3.59
N ALA A 5 -27.70 -14.26 -4.34
CA ALA A 5 -27.63 -12.85 -3.92
C ALA A 5 -26.43 -12.37 -3.07
N THR A 6 -25.97 -13.08 -2.04
CA THR A 6 -24.92 -12.55 -1.13
C THR A 6 -23.57 -12.31 -1.84
N GLN A 7 -23.18 -13.21 -2.75
CA GLN A 7 -21.87 -13.16 -3.40
C GLN A 7 -21.72 -12.02 -4.43
N LEU A 8 -22.83 -11.41 -4.87
CA LEU A 8 -22.80 -10.23 -5.75
C LEU A 8 -22.62 -8.92 -4.96
N ALA A 9 -23.06 -8.88 -3.69
CA ALA A 9 -22.89 -7.69 -2.83
C ALA A 9 -21.42 -7.42 -2.45
N ASP A 10 -20.56 -8.42 -2.64
CA ASP A 10 -19.13 -8.34 -2.40
C ASP A 10 -18.37 -7.65 -3.54
N ILE A 11 -18.97 -7.56 -4.74
CA ILE A 11 -18.35 -6.94 -5.92
C ILE A 11 -19.04 -5.61 -6.22
N LEU A 12 -18.30 -4.53 -6.04
CA LEU A 12 -18.75 -3.16 -6.29
C LEU A 12 -18.34 -2.71 -7.70
N THR A 13 -19.25 -2.00 -8.37
CA THR A 13 -18.90 -1.23 -9.57
C THR A 13 -18.11 0.02 -9.20
N LEU A 14 -17.62 0.77 -10.19
CA LEU A 14 -16.97 2.05 -9.95
C LEU A 14 -17.87 3.03 -9.19
N SER A 15 -19.14 3.13 -9.58
CA SER A 15 -20.12 4.00 -8.94
C SER A 15 -20.42 3.58 -7.49
N ASP A 16 -20.54 2.27 -7.25
CA ASP A 16 -20.78 1.75 -5.90
C ASP A 16 -19.56 1.96 -4.99
N ALA A 17 -18.34 1.74 -5.51
CA ALA A 17 -17.10 2.00 -4.79
C ALA A 17 -16.94 3.50 -4.46
N ALA A 18 -17.32 4.40 -5.38
CA ALA A 18 -17.35 5.83 -5.13
C ALA A 18 -18.34 6.21 -4.02
N GLY A 19 -19.55 5.64 -4.05
CA GLY A 19 -20.52 5.80 -2.97
C GLY A 19 -20.02 5.26 -1.63
N TYR A 20 -19.37 4.09 -1.64
CA TYR A 20 -18.83 3.44 -0.45
C TYR A 20 -17.69 4.26 0.19
N LEU A 21 -16.75 4.73 -0.62
CA LEU A 21 -15.60 5.54 -0.17
C LEU A 21 -15.97 7.01 0.09
N ARG A 22 -17.19 7.43 -0.27
CA ARG A 22 -17.66 8.82 -0.23
C ARG A 22 -16.75 9.77 -1.01
N LEU A 23 -16.33 9.35 -2.20
CA LEU A 23 -15.47 10.12 -3.09
C LEU A 23 -16.15 10.34 -4.46
N PRO A 24 -15.74 11.38 -5.22
CA PRO A 24 -16.17 11.51 -6.61
C PRO A 24 -15.75 10.30 -7.45
N VAL A 25 -16.60 9.88 -8.37
CA VAL A 25 -16.37 8.74 -9.28
C VAL A 25 -15.04 8.88 -10.04
N GLU A 26 -14.78 10.06 -10.59
CA GLU A 26 -13.53 10.40 -11.30
C GLU A 26 -12.27 10.23 -10.43
N THR A 27 -12.40 10.45 -9.12
CA THR A 27 -11.28 10.30 -8.19
C THR A 27 -11.03 8.82 -7.92
N VAL A 28 -12.08 8.03 -7.72
CA VAL A 28 -11.94 6.57 -7.55
C VAL A 28 -11.37 5.93 -8.81
N GLU A 29 -11.83 6.34 -9.99
CA GLU A 29 -11.30 5.84 -11.27
C GLU A 29 -9.81 6.15 -11.43
N ARG A 30 -9.41 7.39 -11.17
CA ARG A 30 -8.01 7.81 -11.23
C ARG A 30 -7.15 7.01 -10.24
N GLN A 31 -7.61 6.84 -9.00
CA GLN A 31 -6.88 6.09 -7.98
C GLN A 31 -6.78 4.59 -8.32
N ALA A 32 -7.83 4.02 -8.91
CA ALA A 32 -7.82 2.63 -9.37
C ALA A 32 -6.84 2.44 -10.54
N ASN A 33 -6.81 3.37 -11.49
CA ASN A 33 -5.83 3.37 -12.58
C ASN A 33 -4.39 3.51 -12.08
N GLN A 34 -4.16 4.27 -11.01
CA GLN A 34 -2.85 4.44 -10.38
C GLN A 34 -2.44 3.24 -9.50
N GLY A 35 -3.35 2.30 -9.25
CA GLY A 35 -3.13 1.17 -8.35
C GLY A 35 -3.13 1.54 -6.86
N SER A 36 -3.56 2.76 -6.50
CA SER A 36 -3.59 3.25 -5.12
C SER A 36 -4.71 2.62 -4.29
N ILE A 37 -5.78 2.16 -4.94
CA ILE A 37 -6.89 1.43 -4.31
C ILE A 37 -7.03 0.05 -4.97
N PRO A 38 -7.44 -0.98 -4.20
CA PRO A 38 -7.57 -2.33 -4.73
C PRO A 38 -8.80 -2.44 -5.64
N GLY A 39 -8.56 -2.60 -6.94
CA GLY A 39 -9.59 -2.84 -7.94
C GLY A 39 -9.02 -3.55 -9.16
N ARG A 40 -9.89 -4.13 -9.98
CA ARG A 40 -9.49 -4.77 -11.25
C ARG A 40 -10.37 -4.29 -12.39
N LEU A 41 -9.72 -3.91 -13.49
CA LEU A 41 -10.39 -3.60 -14.75
C LEU A 41 -10.59 -4.90 -15.54
N ILE A 42 -11.84 -5.24 -15.86
CA ILE A 42 -12.22 -6.46 -16.59
C ILE A 42 -13.14 -6.03 -17.72
N GLU A 43 -12.71 -6.25 -18.97
CA GLU A 43 -13.47 -5.89 -20.18
C GLU A 43 -13.98 -4.44 -20.17
N GLY A 44 -13.13 -3.49 -19.77
CA GLY A 44 -13.48 -2.06 -19.71
C GLY A 44 -14.37 -1.65 -18.54
N SER A 45 -14.69 -2.58 -17.63
CA SER A 45 -15.47 -2.30 -16.43
C SER A 45 -14.65 -2.55 -15.16
N TRP A 46 -14.71 -1.60 -14.22
CA TRP A 46 -14.08 -1.79 -12.92
C TRP A 46 -14.89 -2.74 -12.03
N ARG A 47 -14.17 -3.56 -11.27
CA ARG A 47 -14.68 -4.43 -10.22
C ARG A 47 -13.83 -4.24 -8.97
N PHE A 48 -14.48 -3.92 -7.86
CA PHE A 48 -13.84 -3.75 -6.56
C PHE A 48 -14.42 -4.78 -5.60
N LEU A 49 -13.57 -5.48 -4.86
CA LEU A 49 -14.06 -6.33 -3.77
C LEU A 49 -14.27 -5.45 -2.54
N ARG A 50 -15.46 -5.52 -1.94
CA ARG A 50 -15.78 -4.79 -0.71
C ARG A 50 -14.78 -5.12 0.41
N SER A 51 -14.53 -6.41 0.64
CA SER A 51 -13.57 -6.86 1.65
C SER A 51 -12.14 -6.35 1.39
N ALA A 52 -11.73 -6.28 0.11
CA ALA A 52 -10.41 -5.74 -0.23
C ALA A 52 -10.33 -4.23 0.06
N LEU A 53 -11.40 -3.47 -0.18
CA LEU A 53 -11.47 -2.05 0.19
C LEU A 53 -11.48 -1.87 1.71
N GLU A 54 -12.21 -2.70 2.44
CA GLU A 54 -12.22 -2.71 3.92
C GLU A 54 -10.83 -2.98 4.49
N ASP A 55 -10.16 -4.02 4.01
CA ASP A 55 -8.79 -4.35 4.40
C ASP A 55 -7.82 -3.22 4.05
N TRP A 56 -7.98 -2.61 2.87
CA TRP A 56 -7.15 -1.48 2.45
C TRP A 56 -7.35 -0.24 3.34
N LEU A 57 -8.59 0.08 3.70
CA LEU A 57 -8.90 1.17 4.63
C LEU A 57 -8.38 0.90 6.05
N ALA A 58 -8.38 -0.37 6.48
CA ALA A 58 -7.90 -0.78 7.80
C ALA A 58 -6.36 -0.79 7.91
N ARG A 59 -5.65 -0.91 6.78
CA ARG A 59 -4.18 -0.88 6.76
C ARG A 59 -3.70 0.53 7.07
N ARG A 60 -2.90 0.67 8.15
CA ARG A 60 -2.08 1.85 8.35
C ARG A 60 -1.04 1.93 7.25
N ASP A 61 -0.79 3.14 6.77
CA ASP A 61 0.19 3.43 5.73
C ASP A 61 1.53 2.80 6.14
N SER A 62 1.92 1.73 5.45
CA SER A 62 3.08 0.91 5.82
C SER A 62 4.36 1.73 5.71
N ARG A 63 4.40 2.74 4.83
CA ARG A 63 5.47 3.73 4.79
C ARG A 63 5.52 4.54 6.08
N GLN A 64 4.39 4.98 6.61
CA GLN A 64 4.35 5.70 7.88
C GLN A 64 4.75 4.79 9.05
N ALA A 65 4.31 3.53 9.06
CA ALA A 65 4.76 2.56 10.06
C ALA A 65 6.29 2.31 9.99
N LEU A 66 6.84 2.19 8.79
CA LEU A 66 8.28 1.96 8.57
C LEU A 66 9.11 3.20 8.92
N LEU A 67 8.60 4.41 8.65
CA LEU A 67 9.22 5.68 9.08
C LEU A 67 9.21 5.83 10.62
N GLN A 68 8.13 5.44 11.29
CA GLN A 68 8.07 5.45 12.76
C GLN A 68 9.08 4.47 13.36
N GLN A 69 9.29 3.31 12.73
CA GLN A 69 10.34 2.37 13.15
C GLN A 69 11.74 2.88 12.82
N ALA A 70 11.95 3.51 11.66
CA ALA A 70 13.25 4.03 11.25
C ALA A 70 13.77 5.12 12.20
N GLY A 71 12.89 5.97 12.75
CA GLY A 71 13.28 6.94 13.78
C GLY A 71 13.83 6.27 15.05
N VAL A 72 13.24 5.15 15.48
CA VAL A 72 13.70 4.39 16.65
C VAL A 72 15.08 3.75 16.42
N PHE A 73 15.38 3.32 15.20
CA PHE A 73 16.69 2.74 14.87
C PHE A 73 17.78 3.80 14.59
N ALA A 74 17.40 5.02 14.21
CA ALA A 74 18.36 6.10 13.97
C ALA A 74 19.05 6.59 15.26
N ASP A 75 18.37 6.46 16.40
CA ASP A 75 18.91 6.78 17.72
C ASP A 75 19.71 5.60 18.35
N ASP A 76 19.84 4.46 17.66
CA ASP A 76 20.58 3.30 18.15
C ASP A 76 22.07 3.41 17.76
N GLU A 77 22.90 3.74 18.75
CA GLU A 77 24.36 3.86 18.65
C GLU A 77 25.03 2.61 18.03
N LYS A 78 24.42 1.41 18.18
CA LYS A 78 24.96 0.16 17.62
C LYS A 78 24.77 0.02 16.11
N LEU A 79 23.87 0.80 15.51
CA LEU A 79 23.61 0.72 14.07
C LEU A 79 24.77 1.27 13.25
N ALA A 80 25.49 2.26 13.79
CA ALA A 80 26.70 2.82 13.18
C ALA A 80 27.83 1.77 13.08
N ASP A 81 28.07 1.03 14.16
CA ASP A 81 29.09 -0.03 14.20
C ASP A 81 28.77 -1.17 13.23
N LEU A 82 27.49 -1.56 13.15
CA LEU A 82 27.04 -2.61 12.23
C LEU A 82 27.20 -2.18 10.77
N ARG A 83 26.88 -0.91 10.45
CA ARG A 83 27.06 -0.35 9.11
C ARG A 83 28.54 -0.36 8.70
N SER A 84 29.42 0.13 9.58
CA SER A 84 30.88 0.10 9.36
C SER A 84 31.39 -1.32 9.08
N THR A 85 30.92 -2.30 9.86
CA THR A 85 31.27 -3.72 9.68
C THR A 85 30.82 -4.26 8.32
N ILE A 86 29.60 -3.94 7.88
CA ILE A 86 29.06 -4.38 6.58
C ILE A 86 29.84 -3.75 5.41
N TYR A 87 30.24 -2.49 5.52
CA TYR A 87 31.06 -1.82 4.50
C TYR A 87 32.48 -2.41 4.42
N ALA A 88 33.10 -2.70 5.56
CA ALA A 88 34.41 -3.34 5.63
C ALA A 88 34.39 -4.73 4.97
N ASP A 89 33.36 -5.55 5.25
CA ASP A 89 33.21 -6.89 4.69
C ASP A 89 32.93 -6.87 3.17
N ARG A 90 32.29 -5.81 2.68
CA ARG A 90 31.99 -5.61 1.25
C ARG A 90 33.11 -4.89 0.47
N GLY A 91 34.21 -4.53 1.13
CA GLY A 91 35.38 -3.92 0.48
C GLY A 91 35.12 -2.55 -0.15
N ARG A 92 34.07 -1.82 0.26
CA ARG A 92 33.84 -0.43 -0.15
C ARG A 92 33.91 0.48 1.07
N PRO A 93 34.89 1.40 1.15
CA PRO A 93 34.92 2.40 2.21
C PRO A 93 33.76 3.39 2.05
N GLU A 94 33.30 3.97 3.15
CA GLU A 94 32.12 4.87 3.19
C GLU A 94 32.34 6.20 2.44
N ASP A 95 33.58 6.51 2.05
CA ASP A 95 34.04 7.84 1.68
C ASP A 95 33.66 8.30 0.25
N GLU A 96 32.98 7.46 -0.56
CA GLU A 96 32.55 7.80 -1.93
C GLU A 96 31.05 8.11 -2.07
N ALA A 97 30.29 8.21 -0.98
CA ALA A 97 28.85 8.50 -1.04
C ALA A 97 28.50 9.92 -0.56
N GLY A 98 28.72 10.90 -1.44
CA GLY A 98 27.93 12.14 -1.49
C GLY A 98 28.49 13.33 -0.70
N SER A 99 29.23 14.20 -1.40
CA SER A 99 29.16 15.65 -1.18
C SER A 99 27.96 16.25 -1.90
#